data_AF-A0A0B1TPP8-F1
#
_entry.id   AF-A0A0B1TPP8-F1
#
_cell.length_a   1.000
_cell.length_b   1.000
_cell.length_c   1.000
_cell.angle_alpha   90.00
_cell.angle_beta   90.00
_cell.angle_gamma   90.00
#
_symmetry.space_group_name_H-M   'P 1'
#
loop_
_entity.id
_entity.type
_entity.pdbx_description
1 polymer ?
#
loop_
_entity_poly.entity_id
_entity_poly.type
_entity_poly.pdbx_seq_one_letter_code
_entity_poly.pdbx_strand_id
1 'polypeptide(L)'
;MCGVLIFATIVGNVGSMISNMSAARTEFQNKMDGIKQYMELRRVSKQLEMRVIKWFDYLWANKQSLSDQQVLKVLPDKLQAEIAMQVHFETLRKVRIFQDCEAGLLAELVLKLQLQVFSPGDYICRKGDIGREMYIVKRGKLQVVGDDGQKVCIQHISLA
;
A
#
# COMPACT_ATOMS: atom_id res chain seq x y z
N MET A 1 -31.40 35.65 20.57
CA MET A 1 -31.02 35.33 19.17
C MET A 1 -29.50 35.24 19.02
N CYS A 2 -28.72 36.28 19.31
CA CYS A 2 -27.26 36.28 19.09
C CYS A 2 -26.47 35.17 19.81
N GLY A 3 -26.80 34.84 21.07
CA GLY A 3 -26.12 33.78 21.81
C GLY A 3 -26.30 32.37 21.20
N VAL A 4 -27.46 32.11 20.60
CA VAL A 4 -27.76 30.83 19.93
C VAL A 4 -26.94 30.69 18.65
N LEU A 5 -26.77 31.78 17.90
CA LEU A 5 -25.96 31.80 16.67
C LEU A 5 -24.46 31.61 16.96
N ILE A 6 -23.95 32.23 18.02
CA ILE A 6 -22.56 32.08 18.45
C ILE A 6 -22.30 30.62 18.89
N PHE A 7 -23.20 30.05 19.71
CA PHE A 7 -23.08 28.67 20.15
C PHE A 7 -23.14 27.68 18.98
N ALA A 8 -24.09 27.86 18.04
CA ALA A 8 -24.20 27.03 16.85
C ALA A 8 -22.92 27.06 16.00
N THR A 9 -22.29 28.23 15.86
CA THR A 9 -21.05 28.38 15.08
C THR A 9 -19.87 27.67 15.73
N ILE A 10 -19.73 27.77 17.06
CA ILE A 10 -18.66 27.09 17.81
C ILE A 10 -18.82 25.57 17.71
N VAL A 11 -20.02 25.06 17.94
CA VAL A 11 -20.31 23.61 17.83
C VAL A 11 -20.10 23.12 16.39
N GLY A 12 -20.52 23.89 15.39
CA GLY A 12 -20.28 23.58 13.98
C GLY A 12 -18.80 23.48 13.63
N ASN A 13 -17.98 24.42 14.11
CA ASN A 13 -16.54 24.41 13.87
C ASN A 13 -15.83 23.24 14.58
N VAL A 14 -16.19 22.96 15.84
CA VAL A 14 -15.65 21.80 16.57
C VAL A 14 -16.05 20.49 15.88
N GLY A 15 -17.30 20.37 15.43
CA GLY A 15 -17.78 19.22 14.66
C GLY A 15 -17.02 19.05 13.34
N SER A 16 -16.78 20.13 12.62
CA SER A 16 -15.99 20.14 11.37
C SER A 16 -14.54 19.72 11.60
N MET A 17 -13.90 20.21 12.66
CA MET A 17 -12.53 19.83 13.02
C MET A 17 -12.43 18.34 13.34
N ILE A 18 -13.35 17.78 14.14
CA ILE A 18 -13.37 16.36 14.49
C ILE A 18 -13.59 15.49 13.24
N SER A 19 -14.52 15.89 12.37
CA SER A 19 -14.79 15.19 11.11
C SER A 19 -13.56 15.20 10.20
N ASN A 20 -12.87 16.34 10.07
CA ASN A 20 -11.65 16.46 9.26
C ASN A 20 -10.47 15.66 9.84
N MET A 21 -10.29 15.68 11.17
CA MET A 21 -9.22 14.91 11.83
C MET A 21 -9.39 13.40 11.70
N SER A 22 -10.63 12.93 11.57
CA SER A 22 -10.95 11.50 11.44
C SER A 22 -11.32 11.09 10.01
N ALA A 23 -11.28 12.00 9.03
CA ALA A 23 -11.76 11.75 7.67
C ALA A 23 -11.09 10.53 7.02
N ALA A 24 -9.77 10.41 7.10
CA ALA A 24 -9.03 9.27 6.54
C ALA A 24 -9.40 7.93 7.22
N ARG A 25 -9.68 7.96 8.53
CA ARG A 25 -10.14 6.77 9.28
C ARG A 25 -11.55 6.38 8.88
N THR A 26 -12.44 7.36 8.75
CA THR A 26 -13.82 7.14 8.31
C THR A 26 -13.86 6.60 6.88
N GLU A 27 -13.07 7.14 5.97
CA GLU A 27 -12.98 6.64 4.59
C GLU A 27 -12.47 5.18 4.55
N PHE A 28 -11.42 4.87 5.32
CA PHE A 28 -10.89 3.52 5.41
C PHE A 28 -11.92 2.53 5.97
N GLN A 29 -12.61 2.92 7.04
CA GLN A 29 -13.67 2.13 7.66
C GLN A 29 -14.81 1.86 6.68
N ASN A 30 -15.26 2.88 5.95
CA ASN A 30 -16.32 2.75 4.92
C ASN A 30 -15.93 1.73 3.83
N LYS A 31 -14.66 1.73 3.38
CA LYS A 31 -14.15 0.75 2.42
C LYS A 31 -14.18 -0.68 3.00
N MET A 32 -13.75 -0.83 4.25
CA MET A 32 -13.76 -2.14 4.93
C MET A 32 -15.20 -2.68 5.10
N ASP A 33 -16.14 -1.81 5.48
CA ASP A 33 -17.54 -2.20 5.70
C ASP A 33 -18.20 -2.60 4.38
N GLY A 34 -17.94 -1.88 3.29
CA GLY A 34 -18.41 -2.27 1.95
C GLY A 34 -17.90 -3.65 1.50
N ILE A 35 -16.64 -3.97 1.79
CA ILE A 35 -16.06 -5.28 1.46
C ILE A 35 -16.64 -6.39 2.34
N LYS A 36 -16.87 -6.15 3.64
CA LYS A 36 -17.56 -7.10 4.52
C LYS A 36 -18.96 -7.42 4.02
N GLN A 37 -19.73 -6.38 3.68
CA GLN A 37 -21.08 -6.54 3.14
C GLN A 37 -21.08 -7.35 1.83
N TYR A 38 -20.10 -7.11 0.94
CA TYR A 38 -19.94 -7.88 -0.29
C TYR A 38 -19.65 -9.36 -0.02
N MET A 39 -18.76 -9.66 0.94
CA MET A 39 -18.42 -11.04 1.32
C MET A 39 -19.60 -11.79 1.95
N GLU A 40 -20.39 -11.11 2.78
CA GLU A 40 -21.63 -11.66 3.36
C GLU A 40 -22.64 -11.99 2.27
N LEU A 41 -22.89 -11.05 1.35
CA LEU A 41 -23.83 -11.23 0.24
C LEU A 41 -23.43 -12.41 -0.67
N ARG A 42 -22.13 -12.63 -0.87
CA ARG A 42 -21.58 -13.70 -1.71
C ARG A 42 -21.31 -15.00 -0.94
N ARG A 43 -21.61 -15.06 0.37
CA ARG A 43 -21.37 -16.22 1.24
C ARG A 43 -19.93 -16.73 1.15
N VAL A 44 -18.97 -15.80 1.19
CA VAL A 44 -17.55 -16.13 1.21
C VAL A 44 -17.23 -16.92 2.50
N SER A 45 -16.28 -17.85 2.42
CA SER A 45 -15.89 -18.65 3.58
C SER A 45 -15.32 -17.76 4.70
N LYS A 46 -15.64 -18.10 5.95
CA LYS A 46 -15.15 -17.34 7.12
C LYS A 46 -13.62 -17.28 7.21
N GLN A 47 -12.94 -18.31 6.69
CA GLN A 47 -11.50 -18.33 6.58
C GLN A 47 -10.96 -17.24 5.64
N LEU A 48 -11.57 -17.06 4.47
CA LEU A 48 -11.15 -16.02 3.53
C LEU A 48 -11.53 -14.63 4.03
N GLU A 49 -12.72 -14.48 4.62
CA GLU A 49 -13.16 -13.24 5.26
C GLU A 49 -12.19 -12.76 6.34
N MET A 50 -11.78 -13.65 7.26
CA MET A 50 -10.78 -13.32 8.29
C MET A 50 -9.43 -12.91 7.70
N ARG A 51 -9.00 -13.55 6.60
CA ARG A 51 -7.75 -13.17 5.92
C ARG A 51 -7.83 -11.76 5.32
N VAL A 52 -8.96 -11.42 4.69
CA VAL A 52 -9.20 -10.09 4.12
C VAL A 52 -9.21 -9.02 5.22
N ILE A 53 -9.93 -9.26 6.32
CA ILE A 53 -9.97 -8.33 7.46
C ILE A 53 -8.57 -8.11 8.03
N LYS A 54 -7.81 -9.19 8.27
CA LYS A 54 -6.44 -9.11 8.78
C LYS A 54 -5.51 -8.33 7.84
N TRP A 55 -5.67 -8.48 6.53
CA TRP A 55 -4.92 -7.71 5.53
C TRP A 55 -5.26 -6.22 5.61
N PHE A 56 -6.53 -5.86 5.77
CA PHE A 56 -6.96 -4.47 5.98
C PHE A 56 -6.38 -3.88 7.28
N ASP A 57 -6.44 -4.62 8.39
CA ASP A 57 -5.86 -4.18 9.67
C ASP A 57 -4.34 -3.93 9.54
N TYR A 58 -3.64 -4.82 8.83
CA TYR A 58 -2.20 -4.67 8.54
C TYR A 58 -1.91 -3.41 7.71
N LEU A 59 -2.73 -3.16 6.67
CA LEU A 59 -2.59 -1.99 5.81
C LEU A 59 -2.79 -0.69 6.59
N TRP A 60 -3.81 -0.64 7.46
CA TRP A 60 -4.10 0.49 8.34
C TRP A 60 -2.96 0.75 9.33
N ALA A 61 -2.48 -0.29 10.01
CA ALA A 61 -1.41 -0.19 10.99
C ALA A 61 -0.10 0.35 10.40
N ASN A 62 0.20 -0.02 9.15
CA ASN A 62 1.42 0.40 8.47
C ASN A 62 1.34 1.80 7.83
N LYS A 63 0.24 2.55 8.04
CA LYS A 63 -0.04 3.86 7.43
C LYS A 63 0.17 3.86 5.91
N GLN A 64 0.02 2.70 5.28
CA GLN A 64 0.25 2.57 3.86
C GLN A 64 -1.05 2.99 3.18
N SER A 65 -1.08 4.25 2.74
CA SER A 65 -2.25 4.77 2.06
C SER A 65 -2.41 4.03 0.73
N LEU A 66 -3.64 3.65 0.38
CA LEU A 66 -3.96 3.24 -0.99
C LEU A 66 -3.82 4.42 -1.99
N SER A 67 -3.55 5.63 -1.48
CA SER A 67 -3.61 6.89 -2.22
C SER A 67 -2.24 7.44 -2.64
N ASP A 68 -1.11 6.82 -2.32
CA ASP A 68 0.21 7.30 -2.75
C ASP A 68 0.26 7.51 -4.29
N GLN A 69 -0.39 6.64 -5.06
CA GLN A 69 -0.54 6.80 -6.51
C GLN A 69 -1.60 7.83 -6.94
N GLN A 70 -2.57 8.16 -6.09
CA GLN A 70 -3.63 9.13 -6.41
C GLN A 70 -3.19 10.57 -6.12
N VAL A 71 -2.36 10.79 -5.09
CA VAL A 71 -1.82 12.11 -4.73
C VAL A 71 -0.93 12.65 -5.85
N LEU A 72 -0.09 11.79 -6.44
CA LEU A 72 0.84 12.20 -7.49
C LEU A 72 0.15 12.55 -8.82
N LYS A 73 -1.06 12.01 -9.09
CA LYS A 73 -1.81 12.29 -10.32
C LYS A 73 -2.28 13.74 -10.48
N VAL A 74 -2.24 14.53 -9.40
CA VAL A 74 -2.58 15.96 -9.43
C VAL A 74 -1.43 16.79 -10.02
N LEU A 75 -0.21 16.24 -10.03
CA LEU A 75 0.99 16.93 -10.50
C LEU A 75 1.21 16.68 -12.00
N PRO A 76 1.83 17.61 -12.75
CA PRO A 76 2.34 17.35 -14.09
C PRO A 76 3.36 16.20 -14.10
N ASP A 77 3.42 15.43 -15.20
CA ASP A 77 4.24 14.23 -15.34
C ASP A 77 5.72 14.44 -14.99
N LYS A 78 6.27 15.62 -15.32
CA LYS A 78 7.66 15.97 -14.98
C LYS A 78 7.89 16.00 -13.46
N LEU A 79 6.97 16.61 -12.70
CA LEU A 79 7.08 16.66 -11.24
C LEU A 79 6.79 15.30 -10.60
N GLN A 80 5.90 14.50 -11.21
CA GLN A 80 5.69 13.12 -10.78
C GLN A 80 6.99 12.29 -10.91
N ALA A 81 7.68 12.41 -12.05
CA ALA A 81 8.94 11.72 -12.29
C ALA A 81 10.04 12.15 -11.31
N GLU A 82 10.18 13.46 -11.06
CA GLU A 82 11.17 13.98 -10.10
C GLU A 82 10.92 13.47 -8.68
N ILE A 83 9.68 13.52 -8.18
CA ILE A 83 9.32 13.02 -6.85
C ILE A 83 9.53 11.50 -6.77
N ALA A 84 9.03 10.78 -7.77
CA ALA A 84 9.13 9.33 -7.77
C ALA A 84 10.61 8.89 -7.78
N MET A 85 11.45 9.56 -8.57
CA MET A 85 12.91 9.37 -8.53
C MET A 85 13.45 9.62 -7.13
N GLN A 86 13.12 10.74 -6.50
CA GLN A 86 13.61 11.03 -5.15
C GLN A 86 13.19 9.99 -4.10
N VAL A 87 11.99 9.40 -4.23
CA VAL A 87 11.44 8.41 -3.30
C VAL A 87 11.96 6.99 -3.54
N HIS A 88 12.19 6.60 -4.79
CA HIS A 88 12.47 5.22 -5.19
C HIS A 88 13.87 4.97 -5.74
N PHE A 89 14.60 6.00 -6.15
CA PHE A 89 15.92 5.86 -6.80
C PHE A 89 16.94 5.16 -5.91
N GLU A 90 17.01 5.53 -4.63
CA GLU A 90 17.85 4.84 -3.64
C GLU A 90 17.47 3.37 -3.48
N THR A 91 16.21 2.99 -3.69
CA THR A 91 15.80 1.58 -3.64
C THR A 91 16.25 0.82 -4.88
N LEU A 92 16.12 1.43 -6.06
CA LEU A 92 16.50 0.82 -7.34
C LEU A 92 18.01 0.65 -7.49
N ARG A 93 18.81 1.65 -7.09
CA ARG A 93 20.27 1.63 -7.23
C ARG A 93 20.94 0.49 -6.45
N LYS A 94 20.29 0.01 -5.39
CA LYS A 94 20.77 -1.09 -4.55
C LYS A 94 20.55 -2.46 -5.20
N VAL A 95 19.69 -2.53 -6.21
CA VAL A 95 19.44 -3.74 -6.98
C VAL A 95 20.51 -3.86 -8.06
N ARG A 96 21.32 -4.92 -7.98
CA ARG A 96 22.48 -5.13 -8.86
C ARG A 96 22.15 -5.03 -10.36
N ILE A 97 20.99 -5.52 -10.79
CA ILE A 97 20.61 -5.49 -12.21
C ILE A 97 20.35 -4.07 -12.75
N PHE A 98 20.20 -3.07 -11.88
CA PHE A 98 19.91 -1.68 -12.23
C PHE A 98 21.08 -0.71 -11.99
N GLN A 99 22.24 -1.21 -11.54
CA GLN A 99 23.40 -0.37 -11.21
C GLN A 99 24.04 0.30 -12.42
N ASP A 100 24.09 -0.41 -13.55
CA ASP A 100 24.70 0.06 -14.79
C ASP A 100 23.67 0.63 -15.79
N CYS A 101 22.44 0.88 -15.34
CA CYS A 101 21.39 1.44 -16.18
C CYS A 101 21.48 2.97 -16.26
N GLU A 102 21.19 3.53 -17.42
CA GLU A 102 21.09 4.97 -17.62
C GLU A 102 20.00 5.60 -16.75
N ALA A 103 20.23 6.83 -16.29
CA ALA A 103 19.28 7.56 -15.45
C ALA A 103 17.90 7.75 -16.11
N GLY A 104 17.85 7.86 -17.44
CA GLY A 104 16.60 7.93 -18.20
C GLY A 104 15.75 6.66 -18.07
N LEU A 105 16.37 5.48 -18.19
CA LEU A 105 15.70 4.19 -18.01
C LEU A 105 15.21 4.02 -16.57
N LEU A 106 16.01 4.41 -15.58
CA LEU A 106 15.61 4.37 -14.18
C LEU A 106 14.41 5.27 -13.92
N ALA A 107 14.37 6.47 -14.50
CA ALA A 107 13.23 7.37 -14.38
C ALA A 107 11.94 6.76 -14.95
N GLU A 108 12.01 6.13 -16.12
CA GLU A 108 10.86 5.43 -16.69
C GLU A 108 10.41 4.22 -15.86
N LEU A 109 11.35 3.44 -15.33
CA LEU A 109 11.05 2.31 -14.44
C LEU A 109 10.33 2.76 -13.19
N VAL A 110 10.81 3.83 -12.55
CA VAL A 110 10.22 4.37 -11.33
C VAL A 110 8.77 4.81 -11.53
N LEU A 111 8.44 5.42 -12.67
CA LEU A 111 7.08 5.81 -13.02
C LEU A 111 6.14 4.60 -13.19
N LYS A 112 6.68 3.43 -13.55
CA LYS A 112 5.92 2.18 -13.71
C LYS A 112 5.92 1.30 -12.46
N LEU A 113 6.67 1.63 -11.41
CA LEU A 113 6.68 0.88 -10.18
C LEU A 113 5.29 0.94 -9.50
N GLN A 114 4.82 -0.24 -9.10
CA GLN A 114 3.58 -0.37 -8.34
C GLN A 114 3.89 -0.94 -6.96
N LEU A 115 3.43 -0.25 -5.93
CA LEU A 115 3.60 -0.69 -4.55
C LEU A 115 2.57 -1.79 -4.25
N GLN A 116 3.05 -3.00 -3.96
CA GLN A 116 2.22 -4.12 -3.51
C GLN A 116 2.54 -4.47 -2.06
N VAL A 117 1.49 -4.83 -1.30
CA VAL A 117 1.56 -5.15 0.14
C VAL A 117 1.09 -6.57 0.37
N PHE A 118 1.96 -7.37 0.97
CA PHE A 118 1.69 -8.75 1.34
C PHE A 118 1.63 -8.87 2.86
N SER A 119 0.64 -9.60 3.37
CA SER A 119 0.56 -9.91 4.80
C SER A 119 1.53 -11.05 5.16
N PRO A 120 1.99 -11.13 6.42
CA PRO A 120 2.81 -12.25 6.86
C PRO A 120 2.14 -13.60 6.57
N GLY A 121 2.83 -14.46 5.83
CA GLY A 121 2.35 -15.79 5.42
C GLY A 121 1.69 -15.84 4.04
N ASP A 122 1.53 -14.71 3.36
CA ASP A 122 1.09 -14.71 1.95
C ASP A 122 2.21 -15.19 1.02
N TYR A 123 1.79 -15.89 -0.04
CA TYR A 123 2.67 -16.34 -1.11
C TYR A 123 2.63 -15.33 -2.25
N ILE A 124 3.79 -14.82 -2.66
CA ILE A 124 3.91 -13.88 -3.78
C ILE A 124 3.84 -14.63 -5.11
N CYS A 125 4.59 -15.72 -5.23
CA CYS A 125 4.61 -16.60 -6.40
C CYS A 125 4.73 -18.06 -5.97
N ARG A 126 4.16 -18.97 -6.76
CA ARG A 126 4.21 -20.41 -6.55
C ARG A 126 4.93 -21.09 -7.70
N LYS A 127 5.48 -22.27 -7.41
CA LYS A 127 6.06 -23.12 -8.45
C LYS A 127 4.99 -23.47 -9.49
N GLY A 128 5.29 -23.23 -10.76
CA GLY A 128 4.37 -23.41 -11.87
C GLY A 128 3.65 -22.14 -12.33
N ASP A 129 3.75 -21.04 -11.59
CA ASP A 129 3.21 -19.75 -12.03
C ASP A 129 4.06 -19.18 -13.19
N ILE A 130 3.40 -18.51 -14.14
CA ILE A 130 4.07 -17.84 -15.25
C ILE A 130 4.69 -16.54 -14.71
N GLY A 131 6.02 -16.48 -14.64
CA GLY A 131 6.77 -15.29 -14.19
C GLY A 131 6.72 -14.16 -15.22
N ARG A 132 5.76 -13.24 -15.08
CA ARG A 132 5.63 -12.02 -15.92
C ARG A 132 6.04 -10.74 -15.21
N GLU A 133 6.27 -10.81 -13.92
CA GLU A 133 6.49 -9.65 -13.06
C GLU A 133 7.81 -9.80 -12.29
N MET A 134 8.44 -8.66 -12.01
CA MET A 134 9.61 -8.57 -11.14
C MET A 134 9.21 -7.82 -9.87
N TYR A 135 9.62 -8.36 -8.72
CA TYR A 135 9.38 -7.75 -7.42
C TYR A 135 10.67 -7.23 -6.80
N ILE A 136 10.60 -6.06 -6.17
CA ILE A 136 11.69 -5.45 -5.40
C ILE A 136 11.21 -5.29 -3.96
N VAL A 137 11.93 -5.92 -3.03
CA VAL A 137 11.58 -5.86 -1.61
C VAL A 137 12.01 -4.50 -1.04
N LYS A 138 11.04 -3.57 -0.89
CA LYS A 138 11.29 -2.26 -0.26
C LYS A 138 11.43 -2.37 1.26
N ARG A 139 10.57 -3.15 1.90
CA ARG A 139 10.53 -3.36 3.36
C ARG A 139 10.01 -4.77 3.65
N GLY A 140 10.60 -5.44 4.63
CA GLY A 140 10.23 -6.80 5.02
C GLY A 140 11.29 -7.83 4.65
N LYS A 141 10.93 -9.10 4.77
CA LYS A 141 11.80 -10.24 4.44
C LYS A 141 10.97 -11.27 3.69
N LEU A 142 11.59 -11.89 2.69
CA LEU A 142 10.98 -12.99 1.96
C LEU A 142 11.70 -14.29 2.29
N GLN A 143 10.94 -15.37 2.21
CA GLN A 143 11.42 -16.72 2.41
C GLN A 143 11.04 -17.56 1.20
N VAL A 144 12.04 -18.23 0.64
CA VAL A 144 11.82 -19.27 -0.36
C VAL A 144 11.52 -20.57 0.39
N VAL A 145 10.34 -21.11 0.15
CA VAL A 145 9.94 -22.42 0.67
C VAL A 145 10.03 -23.45 -0.46
N GLY A 146 10.52 -24.64 -0.13
CA GLY A 146 10.53 -25.79 -1.04
C GLY A 146 9.14 -26.41 -1.14
N ASP A 147 9.00 -27.37 -2.05
CA ASP A 147 7.73 -28.08 -2.29
C ASP A 147 7.19 -28.76 -1.02
N ASP A 148 8.09 -29.12 -0.10
CA ASP A 148 7.78 -29.80 1.17
C ASP A 148 7.35 -28.84 2.30
N GLY A 149 7.19 -27.54 1.99
CA GLY A 149 6.95 -26.48 2.99
C GLY A 149 8.17 -26.16 3.86
N GLN A 150 9.29 -26.84 3.64
CA GLN A 150 10.54 -26.56 4.34
C GLN A 150 11.20 -25.28 3.84
N LYS A 151 11.82 -24.57 4.78
CA LYS A 151 12.51 -23.30 4.57
C LYS A 151 13.81 -23.54 3.83
N VAL A 152 13.89 -23.14 2.56
CA VAL A 152 15.08 -23.36 1.73
C VAL A 152 16.08 -22.22 1.90
N CYS A 153 15.61 -20.97 1.90
CA CYS A 153 16.45 -19.79 2.11
C CYS A 153 15.63 -18.62 2.66
N ILE A 154 16.21 -17.85 3.58
CA ILE A 154 15.70 -16.52 3.92
C ILE A 154 16.45 -15.54 3.04
N GLN A 155 15.78 -14.95 2.05
CA GLN A 155 16.36 -13.83 1.33
C GLN A 155 16.09 -12.55 2.11
N HIS A 156 17.09 -12.18 2.91
CA HIS A 156 17.30 -10.78 3.25
C HIS A 156 17.74 -10.09 1.96
N ILE A 157 16.79 -9.57 1.18
CA ILE A 157 17.13 -8.45 0.30
C ILE A 157 17.24 -7.25 1.23
N SER A 158 18.37 -7.18 1.93
CA SER A 158 18.82 -5.95 2.53
C SER A 158 19.04 -5.00 1.38
N LEU A 159 18.20 -3.97 1.32
CA LEU A 159 18.55 -2.72 0.67
C LEU A 159 19.77 -2.16 1.41
N ALA A 160 20.95 -2.63 1.04
CA ALA A 160 22.21 -2.02 1.45
C ALA A 160 22.33 -0.66 0.78
#